data_AF-A0A8I1WHD4-F1
#
_entry.id   AF-A0A8I1WHD4-F1
#
_cell.length_a   1.000
_cell.length_b   1.000
_cell.length_c   1.000
_cell.angle_alpha   90.00
_cell.angle_beta   90.00
_cell.angle_gamma   90.00
#
_symmetry.space_group_name_H-M   'P 1'
#
loop_
_entity.id
_entity.type
_entity.pdbx_description
1 polymer ?
#
loop_
_entity_poly.entity_id
_entity_poly.type
_entity_poly.pdbx_seq_one_letter_code
_entity_poly.pdbx_strand_id
1 'polypeptide(L)' 'MSLLFKFGLMKLSLESLERVKNDTENRIKDGLHSNNQTYIEDQTRKHQDILDELARRKQTAVVYTK' A
#
# COMPACT_ATOMS: atom_id res chain seq x y z
N MET A 1 -1.46 -2.23 13.48
CA MET A 1 -0.71 -1.60 12.39
C MET A 1 -0.36 -0.16 12.78
N SER A 2 0.82 0.32 12.39
CA SER A 2 1.33 1.63 12.81
C SER A 2 0.62 2.79 12.11
N LEU A 3 0.08 3.75 12.88
CA LEU A 3 -0.51 4.99 12.36
C LEU A 3 0.49 5.77 11.50
N LEU A 4 1.79 5.69 11.81
CA LEU A 4 2.85 6.38 11.07
C LEU A 4 2.94 5.92 9.62
N PHE A 5 2.69 4.63 9.35
CA PHE A 5 2.70 4.11 7.99
C PHE A 5 1.59 4.75 7.15
N LYS A 6 0.35 4.77 7.66
CA LYS A 6 -0.80 5.41 6.99
C LYS A 6 -0.57 6.90 6.75
N PHE A 7 -0.05 7.63 7.74
CA PHE A 7 0.30 9.05 7.56
C PHE A 7 1.40 9.26 6.51
N GLY A 8 2.38 8.36 6.42
CA GLY A 8 3.39 8.38 5.37
C GLY A 8 2.77 8.23 3.97
N LEU A 9 1.86 7.27 3.80
CA LEU A 9 1.17 7.03 2.52
C LEU A 9 0.40 8.26 2.04
N MET A 10 -0.31 8.94 2.94
CA MET A 10 -1.08 10.15 2.63
C MET A 10 -0.23 11.29 2.05
N LYS A 11 1.08 11.33 2.33
CA LYS A 11 1.99 12.37 1.83
C LYS A 11 2.67 12.04 0.50
N LEU A 12 2.61 10.77 0.06
CA LEU A 12 3.22 10.35 -1.19
C LEU A 12 2.44 10.89 -2.39
N SER A 13 3.07 11.02 -3.56
CA SER A 13 2.35 11.23 -4.83
C SER A 13 1.64 9.94 -5.26
N LEU A 14 0.73 10.02 -6.25
CA LEU A 14 0.06 8.82 -6.78
C LEU A 14 1.07 7.83 -7.37
N GLU A 15 2.06 8.34 -8.13
CA GLU A 15 3.12 7.52 -8.73
C GLU A 15 3.99 6.84 -7.66
N SER A 16 4.40 7.58 -6.62
CA SER A 16 5.15 7.00 -5.50
C SER A 16 4.33 5.94 -4.77
N LEU A 17 3.02 6.14 -4.65
CA LEU A 17 2.12 5.18 -4.02
C LEU A 17 1.99 3.89 -4.86
N GLU A 18 1.95 3.98 -6.19
CA GLU A 18 1.99 2.82 -7.08
C GLU A 18 3.32 2.07 -7.02
N ARG A 19 4.45 2.77 -6.88
CA ARG A 19 5.76 2.14 -6.65
C ARG A 19 5.78 1.36 -5.33
N VAL A 20 5.28 1.95 -4.25
CA VAL A 20 5.20 1.31 -2.93
C VAL A 20 4.24 0.11 -2.94
N LYS A 21 3.15 0.17 -3.72
CA LYS A 21 2.25 -0.97 -3.98
C LYS A 21 3.02 -2.16 -4.57
N ASN A 22 3.79 -1.93 -5.63
CA ASN A 22 4.58 -2.99 -6.28
C ASN A 22 5.69 -3.52 -5.36
N ASP A 23 6.35 -2.66 -4.58
CA ASP A 23 7.37 -3.07 -3.60
C ASP A 23 6.78 -3.99 -2.53
N THR A 24 5.61 -3.65 -1.98
CA THR A 24 4.94 -4.51 -0.98
C THR A 24 4.47 -5.84 -1.58
N GLU A 25 4.00 -5.89 -2.83
CA GLU A 25 3.70 -7.16 -3.51
C GLU A 25 4.93 -8.05 -3.64
N ASN A 26 6.07 -7.48 -4.03
CA ASN A 26 7.32 -8.23 -4.15
C ASN A 26 7.78 -8.76 -2.79
N ARG A 27 7.67 -7.95 -1.74
CA ARG A 27 7.99 -8.39 -0.38
C ARG A 27 7.09 -9.51 0.13
N ILE A 28 5.80 -9.51 -0.23
CA ILE A 28 4.91 -10.65 0.08
C ILE A 28 5.41 -11.91 -0.62
N LYS A 29 5.80 -11.82 -1.90
CA LYS A 29 6.37 -12.95 -2.66
C LYS A 29 7.69 -13.45 -2.04
N ASP A 30 8.57 -12.55 -1.62
CA ASP A 30 9.81 -12.90 -0.93
C ASP A 30 9.54 -13.57 0.43
N GLY A 31 8.51 -13.09 1.15
CA GLY A 31 8.02 -13.71 2.38
C GLY A 31 7.51 -15.13 2.17
N LEU A 32 6.76 -15.36 1.09
CA LEU A 32 6.30 -16.69 0.68
C LEU A 32 7.48 -17.61 0.33
N HIS A 33 8.48 -17.09 -0.38
CA HIS A 33 9.68 -17.85 -0.73
C HIS A 33 10.50 -18.26 0.51
N SER A 34 10.55 -17.38 1.52
CA SER A 34 11.23 -17.64 2.79
C SER A 34 10.37 -18.32 3.86
N ASN A 35 9.12 -18.66 3.55
CA ASN A 35 8.12 -19.25 4.46
C ASN A 35 7.96 -18.47 5.79
N ASN A 36 8.05 -17.14 5.73
CA ASN A 36 7.96 -16.28 6.91
C ASN A 36 6.55 -15.69 7.06
N GLN A 37 5.66 -16.46 7.70
CA GLN A 37 4.24 -16.13 7.86
C GLN A 37 3.99 -14.77 8.53
N THR A 38 4.70 -14.47 9.62
CA THR A 38 4.56 -13.19 10.34
C THR A 38 4.92 -12.00 9.44
N TYR A 39 5.95 -12.16 8.62
CA TYR A 39 6.35 -11.14 7.66
C TYR A 39 5.31 -10.97 6.55
N ILE A 40 4.78 -12.07 6.00
CA ILE A 40 3.73 -12.06 4.98
C ILE A 40 2.48 -11.32 5.48
N GLU A 41 2.02 -11.63 6.70
CA GLU A 41 0.85 -10.98 7.30
C GLU A 41 1.05 -9.48 7.51
N ASP A 42 2.27 -9.08 7.89
CA ASP A 42 2.61 -7.68 8.04
C ASP A 42 2.62 -6.93 6.70
N GLN A 43 3.26 -7.50 5.67
CA GLN A 43 3.28 -6.90 4.33
C GLN A 43 1.90 -6.88 3.69
N THR A 44 1.08 -7.91 3.90
CA THR A 44 -0.30 -7.99 3.40
C THR A 44 -1.16 -6.88 3.99
N ARG A 45 -1.06 -6.64 5.30
CA ARG A 45 -1.78 -5.53 5.95
C ARG A 45 -1.33 -4.16 5.40
N LYS A 46 -0.02 -3.96 5.19
CA LYS A 46 0.51 -2.73 4.56
C LYS A 46 0.03 -2.56 3.13
N HIS A 47 0.00 -3.66 2.38
CA HIS A 47 -0.45 -3.66 1.00
C HIS A 47 -1.93 -3.24 0.88
N GLN A 48 -2.79 -3.73 1.78
CA GLN A 48 -4.19 -3.29 1.83
C GLN A 48 -4.32 -1.80 2.13
N ASP A 49 -3.55 -1.27 3.10
CA ASP A 49 -3.56 0.17 3.41
C ASP A 49 -3.15 1.03 2.19
N ILE A 50 -2.23 0.55 1.36
CA ILE A 50 -1.81 1.22 0.11
C ILE A 50 -2.93 1.19 -0.93
N LEU A 51 -3.60 0.04 -1.09
CA LEU A 51 -4.74 -0.10 -2.01
C LEU A 51 -5.89 0.82 -1.61
N ASP A 52 -6.21 0.90 -0.32
CA ASP A 52 -7.27 1.76 0.21
C ASP A 52 -6.96 3.25 -0.08
N GLU A 53 -5.72 3.69 0.13
CA GLU A 53 -5.31 5.07 -0.16
C GLU A 53 -5.30 5.36 -1.67
N LEU A 54 -4.90 4.40 -2.50
CA LEU A 54 -5.00 4.52 -3.97
C LEU A 54 -6.46 4.66 -4.42
N ALA A 55 -7.35 3.83 -3.88
CA ALA A 55 -8.78 3.88 -4.18
C ALA A 55 -9.39 5.23 -3.76
N ARG A 56 -9.08 5.70 -2.55
CA ARG A 56 -9.52 7.01 -2.03
C ARG A 56 -9.10 8.14 -2.97
N ARG A 57 -7.84 8.18 -3.39
CA ARG A 57 -7.31 9.25 -4.27
C ARG A 57 -7.91 9.22 -5.67
N LYS A 58 -8.11 8.02 -6.24
CA LYS A 58 -8.76 7.85 -7.54
C LYS A 58 -10.22 8.32 -7.47
N GLN A 59 -10.94 8.02 -6.39
CA GLN A 59 -12.31 8.47 -6.20
C GLN A 59 -12.41 9.99 -6.03
N THR A 60 -11.51 10.61 -5.27
CA THR A 60 -11.45 12.08 -5.16
C THR A 60 -11.16 12.74 -6.50
N ALA A 61 -10.23 12.21 -7.31
CA ALA A 61 -9.92 12.77 -8.62
C ALA A 61 -11.13 12.77 -9.57
N VAL A 62 -11.98 11.74 -9.51
CA VAL A 62 -13.21 11.62 -10.30
C VAL A 62 -14.31 12.58 -9.84
N VAL A 63 -14.36 12.92 -8.55
CA VAL A 63 -15.39 13.84 -8.01
C VAL A 63 -15.12 15.30 -8.41
N TYR A 64 -13.86 15.70 -8.56
CA TYR A 64 -13.49 17.08 -8.93
C TYR A 64 -13.51 17.36 -10.45
N THR A 65 -13.85 16.38 -11.28
CA THR A 65 -13.95 16.53 -12.75
C THR A 65 -15.39 16.68 -13.27
N LYS A 66 -16.37 16.93 -12.39
CA LYS A 66 -17.77 17.22 -12.76
C LYS A 66 -18.13 18.68 -12.63
#